data_AF-A0AAD9F7B2-F1
#
_entry.id   AF-A0AAD9F7B2-F1
#
_cell.length_a   1.000
_cell.length_b   1.000
_cell.length_c   1.000
_cell.angle_alpha   90.00
_cell.angle_beta   90.00
_cell.angle_gamma   90.00
#
_symmetry.space_group_name_H-M   'P 1'
#
loop_
_entity.id
_entity.type
_entity.pdbx_description
1 polymer ?
#
loop_
_entity_poly.entity_id
_entity_poly.type
_entity_poly.pdbx_seq_one_letter_code
_entity_poly.pdbx_strand_id
1 'polypeptide(L)'
;DCFEHTQWEVFEHIDLATYTESVLAYIKFCIENVTVVKRIRVFPNQKPWMTGRVHMLRARDSAFRSGDRALYSAARVDLRRGIIKAKADYKTKIEEQLASNNPRQVWQGIQSITIYRGCDLTAGDSS
;
A
#
# COMPACT_ATOMS: atom_id res chain seq x y z
N ASP A 1 -22.97 20.50 2.31
CA ASP A 1 -21.60 20.75 2.80
C ASP A 1 -21.68 21.41 4.19
N CYS A 2 -20.72 21.22 5.12
CA CYS A 2 -20.82 21.82 6.47
C CYS A 2 -20.87 23.37 6.39
N PHE A 3 -20.27 23.94 5.34
CA PHE A 3 -20.22 25.37 5.05
C PHE A 3 -21.52 25.97 4.50
N GLU A 4 -22.37 25.18 3.85
CA GLU A 4 -23.62 25.66 3.23
C GLU A 4 -24.72 25.94 4.26
N HIS A 5 -24.57 25.42 5.48
CA HIS A 5 -25.58 25.50 6.55
C HIS A 5 -25.02 26.10 7.83
N THR A 6 -23.82 26.69 7.78
CA THR A 6 -23.20 27.34 8.93
C THR A 6 -23.93 28.64 9.26
N GLN A 7 -24.27 28.83 10.54
CA GLN A 7 -24.65 30.13 11.08
C GLN A 7 -23.35 30.84 11.48
N TRP A 8 -22.97 31.88 10.73
CA TRP A 8 -21.69 32.57 10.90
C TRP A 8 -21.69 33.52 12.10
N GLU A 9 -22.87 33.89 12.59
CA GLU A 9 -23.07 34.76 13.74
C GLU A 9 -22.49 34.16 15.04
N VAL A 10 -22.30 32.84 15.09
CA VAL A 10 -21.68 32.13 16.23
C VAL A 10 -20.20 32.49 16.44
N PHE A 11 -19.56 33.15 15.47
CA PHE A 11 -18.17 33.62 15.59
C PHE A 11 -18.07 35.10 15.98
N GLU A 12 -19.18 35.81 16.12
CA GLU A 12 -19.16 37.20 16.55
C GLU A 12 -19.01 37.29 18.07
N HIS A 13 -17.76 37.25 18.53
CA HIS A 13 -17.40 37.34 19.95
C HIS A 13 -16.35 38.44 20.19
N ILE A 14 -16.58 39.25 21.22
CA ILE A 14 -15.65 40.32 21.63
C ILE A 14 -14.44 39.72 22.36
N ASP A 15 -14.64 38.62 23.09
CA ASP A 15 -13.59 37.90 23.79
C ASP A 15 -12.84 36.95 22.84
N LEU A 16 -11.51 37.12 22.80
CA LEU A 16 -10.64 36.33 21.93
C LEU A 16 -10.63 34.85 22.31
N ALA A 17 -10.69 34.52 23.61
CA ALA A 17 -10.68 33.13 24.04
C ALA A 17 -11.94 32.40 23.52
N THR A 18 -13.10 33.01 23.71
CA THR A 18 -14.40 32.49 23.23
C THR A 18 -14.42 32.38 21.70
N TYR A 19 -13.88 33.36 20.97
CA TYR A 19 -13.73 33.30 19.51
C TYR A 19 -12.86 32.11 19.06
N THR A 20 -11.70 31.92 19.69
CA THR A 20 -10.81 30.81 19.32
C THR A 20 -11.41 29.45 19.64
N GLU A 21 -12.18 29.34 20.73
CA GLU A 21 -12.87 28.12 21.11
C GLU A 21 -13.97 27.76 20.11
N SER A 22 -14.80 28.72 19.71
CA SER A 22 -15.88 28.48 18.75
C SER A 22 -15.34 28.10 17.36
N VAL A 23 -14.28 28.78 16.89
CA VAL A 23 -13.59 28.44 15.64
C VAL A 23 -12.99 27.04 15.70
N LEU A 24 -12.29 26.68 16.80
CA LEU A 24 -11.69 25.36 16.95
C LEU A 24 -12.75 24.26 17.02
N ALA A 25 -13.84 24.49 17.74
CA ALA A 25 -14.98 23.57 17.84
C ALA A 25 -15.62 23.33 16.47
N TYR A 26 -15.82 24.39 15.69
CA TYR A 26 -16.38 24.28 14.34
C TYR A 26 -15.47 23.53 13.37
N ILE A 27 -14.15 23.80 13.40
CA ILE A 27 -13.17 23.05 12.59
C ILE A 27 -13.22 21.56 12.94
N LYS A 28 -13.25 21.21 14.22
CA LYS A 28 -13.38 19.81 14.68
C LYS A 28 -14.67 19.18 14.17
N PHE A 29 -15.80 19.87 14.32
CA PHE A 29 -17.10 19.42 13.81
C PHE A 29 -17.07 19.15 12.30
N CYS A 30 -16.52 20.06 11.49
CA CYS A 30 -16.39 19.85 10.05
C CYS A 30 -15.46 18.69 9.72
N ILE A 31 -14.32 18.55 10.42
CA ILE A 31 -13.43 17.39 10.25
C ILE A 31 -14.19 16.10 10.51
N GLU A 32 -14.91 15.99 11.63
CA GLU A 32 -15.63 14.78 11.99
C GLU A 32 -16.78 14.44 11.03
N ASN A 33 -17.48 15.45 10.50
CA ASN A 33 -18.59 15.24 9.56
C ASN A 33 -18.14 14.97 8.12
N VAL A 34 -17.03 15.58 7.68
CA VAL A 34 -16.55 15.48 6.29
C VAL A 34 -15.52 14.35 6.13
N THR A 35 -14.76 14.03 7.17
CA THR A 35 -13.77 12.96 7.09
C THR A 35 -14.40 11.59 7.34
N VAL A 36 -14.23 10.70 6.37
CA VAL A 36 -14.62 9.29 6.53
C VAL A 36 -13.42 8.52 7.05
N VAL A 37 -13.54 7.93 8.24
CA VAL A 37 -12.53 7.00 8.75
C VAL A 37 -12.52 5.73 7.90
N LYS A 38 -11.41 5.49 7.20
CA LYS A 38 -11.21 4.29 6.38
C LYS A 38 -10.18 3.39 7.04
N ARG A 39 -10.56 2.15 7.36
CA ARG A 39 -9.61 1.12 7.81
C ARG A 39 -8.91 0.54 6.58
N ILE A 40 -7.62 0.84 6.44
CA ILE A 40 -6.77 0.26 5.39
C ILE A 40 -6.08 -0.97 5.96
N ARG A 41 -6.32 -2.14 5.36
CA ARG A 41 -5.62 -3.37 5.71
C ARG A 41 -4.37 -3.48 4.86
N VAL A 42 -3.21 -3.33 5.49
CA VAL A 42 -1.91 -3.49 4.83
C VAL A 42 -1.40 -4.89 5.09
N PHE A 43 -1.28 -5.68 4.03
CA PHE A 43 -0.65 -6.99 4.09
C PHE A 43 0.85 -6.86 3.79
N PRO A 44 1.72 -7.65 4.43
CA PRO A 44 3.12 -7.76 4.02
C PRO A 44 3.19 -8.22 2.55
N ASN A 45 3.37 -7.28 1.62
CA ASN A 45 3.39 -7.55 0.19
C ASN A 45 4.78 -7.95 -0.29
N GLN A 46 5.44 -8.87 0.43
CA GLN A 46 6.74 -9.43 0.02
C GLN A 46 6.55 -10.52 -1.03
N LYS A 47 5.78 -10.22 -2.07
CA LYS A 47 5.64 -11.12 -3.20
C LYS A 47 7.02 -11.31 -3.84
N PRO A 48 7.50 -12.54 -4.06
CA PRO A 48 8.84 -12.81 -4.59
C PRO A 48 9.16 -12.07 -5.90
N TRP A 49 8.13 -11.76 -6.68
CA TRP A 49 8.22 -11.02 -7.95
C TRP A 49 8.24 -9.48 -7.83
N MET A 50 8.21 -8.89 -6.62
CA MET A 50 8.09 -7.44 -6.43
C MET A 50 9.40 -6.71 -6.07
N THR A 51 10.53 -7.41 -5.95
CA THR A 51 11.81 -6.89 -5.41
C THR A 51 12.46 -5.76 -6.22
N GLY A 52 12.29 -5.70 -7.55
CA GLY A 52 12.93 -4.68 -8.40
C GLY A 52 12.09 -3.41 -8.70
N ARG A 53 10.80 -3.38 -8.32
CA ARG A 53 9.85 -2.36 -8.80
C ARG A 53 9.60 -1.20 -7.85
N VAL A 54 10.50 -1.02 -6.88
CA VAL A 54 10.48 0.12 -5.95
C VAL A 54 10.50 1.45 -6.71
N HIS A 55 11.23 1.54 -7.83
CA HIS A 55 11.30 2.77 -8.62
C HIS A 55 9.97 3.15 -9.29
N MET A 56 9.18 2.18 -9.79
CA MET A 56 7.86 2.44 -10.39
C MET A 56 6.84 2.88 -9.34
N LEU A 57 6.91 2.32 -8.12
CA LEU A 57 6.07 2.78 -7.01
C LEU A 57 6.40 4.22 -6.62
N ARG A 58 7.71 4.53 -6.47
CA ARG A 58 8.17 5.89 -6.19
C ARG A 58 7.77 6.88 -7.29
N ALA A 59 7.92 6.50 -8.56
CA ALA A 59 7.54 7.36 -9.70
C ALA A 59 6.05 7.68 -9.70
N ARG A 60 5.18 6.69 -9.45
CA ARG A 60 3.73 6.90 -9.32
C ARG A 60 3.40 7.81 -8.13
N ASP A 61 4.02 7.57 -6.98
CA ASP A 61 3.75 8.36 -5.77
C ASP A 61 4.23 9.82 -5.92
N SER A 62 5.36 10.04 -6.59
CA SER A 62 5.83 11.37 -6.96
C SER A 62 4.87 12.07 -7.92
N ALA A 63 4.38 11.37 -8.96
CA ALA A 63 3.41 11.93 -9.90
C ALA A 63 2.04 12.22 -9.25
N PHE A 64 1.64 11.43 -8.25
CA PHE A 64 0.44 11.72 -7.46
C PHE A 64 0.60 13.01 -6.66
N ARG A 65 1.75 13.21 -6.00
CA ARG A 65 2.03 14.40 -5.19
C ARG A 65 2.19 15.67 -6.03
N SER A 66 2.63 15.58 -7.29
CA SER A 66 2.74 16.73 -8.17
C SER A 66 1.40 17.25 -8.70
N GLY A 67 0.32 16.46 -8.58
CA GLY A 67 -1.01 16.82 -9.10
C GLY A 67 -1.16 16.69 -10.62
N ASP A 68 -0.10 16.30 -11.34
CA ASP A 68 -0.14 16.11 -12.78
C ASP A 68 -0.86 14.80 -13.14
N ARG A 69 -2.08 14.93 -13.67
CA ARG A 69 -2.93 13.80 -14.04
C ARG A 69 -2.35 12.97 -15.19
N ALA A 70 -1.66 13.58 -16.15
CA ALA A 70 -1.10 12.88 -17.30
C ALA A 70 0.09 12.02 -16.87
N LEU A 71 1.01 12.60 -16.09
CA LEU A 71 2.14 11.87 -15.51
C LEU A 71 1.68 10.75 -14.58
N TYR A 72 0.67 11.02 -13.74
CA TYR A 72 0.12 9.99 -12.86
C TYR A 72 -0.51 8.83 -13.64
N SER A 73 -1.25 9.13 -14.71
CA SER A 73 -1.85 8.10 -15.58
C SER A 73 -0.77 7.23 -16.24
N ALA A 74 0.28 7.86 -16.79
CA ALA A 74 1.41 7.16 -17.40
C ALA A 74 2.14 6.25 -16.39
N ALA A 75 2.53 6.80 -15.23
CA ALA A 75 3.20 6.05 -14.17
C ALA A 75 2.35 4.86 -13.66
N ARG A 76 1.02 5.00 -13.65
CA ARG A 76 0.09 3.92 -13.29
C ARG A 76 0.07 2.80 -14.33
N VAL A 77 0.08 3.14 -15.63
CA VAL A 77 0.14 2.15 -16.72
C VAL A 77 1.48 1.41 -16.68
N ASP A 78 2.58 2.13 -16.47
CA ASP A 78 3.91 1.53 -16.39
C ASP A 78 4.06 0.61 -15.18
N LEU A 79 3.56 1.02 -14.02
CA LEU A 79 3.50 0.16 -12.84
C LEU A 79 2.70 -1.11 -13.12
N ARG A 80 1.54 -1.01 -13.78
CA ARG A 80 0.71 -2.18 -14.14
C ARG A 80 1.43 -3.12 -15.10
N ARG A 81 2.00 -2.58 -16.18
CA ARG A 81 2.80 -3.36 -17.15
C ARG A 81 3.94 -4.05 -16.44
N GLY A 82 4.55 -3.35 -15.49
CA GLY A 82 5.59 -3.91 -14.68
C GLY A 82 5.15 -5.09 -13.82
N ILE A 83 4.07 -4.95 -13.07
CA ILE A 83 3.54 -6.04 -12.25
C ILE A 83 3.23 -7.28 -13.11
N ILE A 84 2.65 -7.09 -14.30
CA ILE A 84 2.36 -8.20 -15.24
C ILE A 84 3.65 -8.90 -15.66
N LYS A 85 4.66 -8.13 -16.10
CA LYS A 85 5.95 -8.70 -16.51
C LYS A 85 6.63 -9.46 -15.37
N ALA A 86 6.66 -8.89 -14.16
CA ALA A 86 7.29 -9.55 -13.02
C ALA A 86 6.61 -10.87 -12.64
N LYS A 87 5.28 -10.95 -12.75
CA LYS A 87 4.54 -12.20 -12.55
C LYS A 87 4.88 -13.23 -13.63
N ALA A 88 5.01 -12.81 -14.89
CA ALA A 88 5.39 -13.69 -15.98
C ALA A 88 6.81 -14.24 -15.79
N ASP A 89 7.78 -13.36 -15.49
CA ASP A 89 9.18 -13.76 -15.23
C ASP A 89 9.25 -14.76 -14.06
N TYR A 90 8.49 -14.53 -12.98
CA TYR A 90 8.42 -15.45 -11.85
C TYR A 90 7.76 -16.78 -12.21
N LYS A 91 6.68 -16.77 -13.01
CA LYS A 91 6.04 -17.98 -13.50
C LYS A 91 7.04 -18.84 -14.29
N THR A 92 7.75 -18.24 -15.25
CA THR A 92 8.76 -18.94 -16.06
C THR A 92 9.84 -19.56 -15.18
N LYS A 93 10.35 -18.83 -14.17
CA LYS A 93 11.33 -19.38 -13.23
C LYS A 93 10.82 -20.61 -12.47
N ILE A 94 9.55 -20.61 -12.04
CA ILE A 94 8.96 -21.76 -11.35
C ILE A 94 8.79 -22.95 -12.32
N GLU A 95 8.33 -22.70 -13.55
CA GLU A 95 8.20 -23.73 -14.58
C GLU A 95 9.56 -24.38 -14.90
N GLU A 96 10.63 -23.60 -15.00
CA GLU A 96 12.00 -24.09 -15.17
C GLU A 96 12.46 -24.98 -14.00
N GLN A 97 12.17 -24.58 -12.76
CA GLN A 97 12.49 -25.37 -11.57
C GLN A 97 11.76 -26.72 -11.56
N LEU A 98 10.49 -26.74 -11.97
CA LEU A 98 9.68 -27.95 -12.04
C LEU A 98 10.06 -28.87 -13.21
N ALA A 99 10.52 -28.31 -14.32
CA ALA A 99 11.00 -29.08 -15.48
C ALA A 99 12.44 -29.59 -15.31
N SER A 100 13.15 -29.17 -14.25
CA SER A 100 14.53 -29.57 -14.01
C SER A 100 14.65 -31.06 -13.66
N ASN A 101 15.73 -31.72 -14.10
CA ASN A 101 16.05 -33.08 -13.69
C ASN A 101 16.67 -33.17 -12.28
N ASN A 102 16.58 -32.09 -11.48
CA ASN A 102 17.17 -31.99 -10.15
C ASN A 102 16.04 -31.97 -9.10
N PRO A 103 15.87 -33.04 -8.30
CA PRO A 103 14.78 -33.13 -7.33
C PRO A 103 14.83 -32.03 -6.27
N ARG A 104 16.00 -31.48 -5.96
CA ARG A 104 16.13 -30.34 -5.04
C ARG A 104 15.53 -29.07 -5.64
N GLN A 105 15.72 -28.81 -6.93
CA GLN A 105 15.16 -27.63 -7.60
C GLN A 105 13.64 -27.75 -7.76
N VAL A 106 13.13 -28.94 -8.08
CA VAL A 106 11.70 -29.24 -8.09
C VAL A 106 11.09 -28.95 -6.71
N TRP A 107 11.72 -29.45 -5.63
CA TRP A 107 11.25 -29.18 -4.27
C TRP A 107 11.28 -27.69 -3.89
N GLN A 108 12.30 -26.95 -4.31
CA GLN A 108 12.35 -25.49 -4.11
C GLN A 108 11.20 -24.77 -4.84
N GLY A 109 10.84 -25.21 -6.04
CA GLY A 109 9.68 -24.69 -6.78
C GLY A 109 8.37 -24.93 -6.02
N ILE A 110 8.15 -26.17 -5.54
CA ILE A 110 6.95 -26.52 -4.76
C ILE A 110 6.88 -25.73 -3.45
N GLN A 111 8.00 -25.58 -2.75
CA GLN A 111 8.09 -24.79 -1.52
C GLN A 111 7.74 -23.31 -1.78
N SER A 112 8.20 -22.76 -2.90
CA SER A 112 7.96 -21.36 -3.29
C SER A 112 6.49 -21.11 -3.69
N ILE A 113 5.79 -22.11 -4.22
CA ILE A 113 4.35 -22.03 -4.53
C ILE A 113 3.51 -22.12 -3.25
N THR A 114 3.86 -23.07 -2.38
CA THR A 114 3.10 -23.36 -1.15
C THR A 114 3.38 -22.36 -0.04
N ILE A 115 4.44 -21.54 -0.16
CA ILE A 115 4.96 -20.67 0.92
C ILE A 115 5.21 -21.52 2.18
N TYR A 116 5.56 -22.80 1.97
CA TYR A 116 5.87 -23.72 3.05
C TYR A 116 7.23 -23.32 3.62
N ARG A 117 7.22 -22.53 4.70
CA ARG A 117 8.39 -22.43 5.57
C ARG A 117 8.42 -23.76 6.30
N GLY A 118 9.39 -24.61 5.97
CA GLY A 118 9.62 -25.83 6.71
C GLY A 118 9.67 -25.47 8.18
N CYS A 119 9.04 -26.29 9.03
CA CYS A 119 9.35 -26.24 10.44
C CYS A 119 10.87 -26.36 10.55
N ASP A 120 11.52 -25.31 11.03
CA ASP A 120 12.87 -25.43 11.59
C ASP A 120 12.71 -26.25 12.87
N LEU A 121 12.52 -27.56 12.72
CA LEU A 121 12.92 -28.51 13.73
C LEU A 121 14.44 -28.53 13.63
N THR A 122 15.07 -27.56 14.28
CA THR A 122 16.44 -27.69 14.72
C THR A 122 16.50 -29.01 15.48
N ALA A 123 17.09 -30.01 14.85
CA ALA A 123 17.57 -31.20 15.52
C ALA A 123 18.56 -30.71 16.58
N GLY A 124 18.06 -30.52 17.81
CA GLY A 124 18.89 -30.48 18.99
C GLY A 124 19.37 -31.91 19.19
N ASP A 125 20.58 -32.17 18.69
CA ASP A 125 21.29 -33.41 18.91
C ASP A 125 21.39 -33.68 20.41
N SER A 126 20.92 -34.86 20.79
CA SER A 126 21.18 -35.50 22.08
C SER A 126 22.65 -35.92 22.13
N SER A 127 23.40 -35.45 23.13
CA SER A 127 24.40 -36.21 23.91
C SER A 127 24.88 -35.40 25.11
#